data_AF-A0A1S3A4R0-F1
#
_entry.id   AF-A0A1S3A4R0-F1
#
_cell.length_a   1.000
_cell.length_b   1.000
_cell.length_c   1.000
_cell.angle_alpha   90.00
_cell.angle_beta   90.00
_cell.angle_gamma   90.00
#
_symmetry.space_group_name_H-M   'P 1'
#
loop_
_entity.id
_entity.type
_entity.pdbx_description
1 polymer ?
#
loop_
_entity_poly.entity_id
_entity_poly.type
_entity_poly.pdbx_seq_one_letter_code
_entity_poly.pdbx_strand_id
1 'polypeptide(L)'
;MSEPTGGGEPDLYRDTWVRYLGYANEVGEAFRSLVPVAAVWLSYGVSSCYVLADAVDKGRKAAQVPGPEAGRHSRMTVAVVDTLVWQALASVAIPGFTINRVCAASLYVLGTTTRWPLATRKWTTTALGLLAIPVIIHPIDRSVDFLLDASLRRLYPSQEKPSSS
;
A
#
# COMPACT_ATOMS: atom_id res chain seq x y z
N MET A 1 -12.54 1.54 14.21
CA MET A 1 -13.61 0.56 13.89
C MET A 1 -14.15 0.93 12.53
N SER A 2 -13.51 0.46 11.47
CA SER A 2 -14.15 0.45 10.15
C SER A 2 -15.30 -0.55 10.28
N GLU A 3 -16.51 -0.06 10.53
CA GLU A 3 -17.69 -0.91 10.56
C GLU A 3 -17.76 -1.74 9.27
N PRO A 4 -18.20 -3.01 9.33
CA PRO A 4 -18.63 -3.70 8.14
C PRO A 4 -19.94 -3.05 7.73
N THR A 5 -19.88 -2.00 6.91
CA THR A 5 -21.06 -1.45 6.25
C THR A 5 -21.64 -2.55 5.36
N GLY A 6 -22.73 -3.16 5.82
CA GLY A 6 -23.57 -3.97 4.95
C GLY A 6 -24.00 -3.15 3.73
N GLY A 7 -23.74 -3.70 2.54
CA GLY A 7 -24.41 -3.30 1.30
C GLY A 7 -24.06 -1.95 0.67
N GLY A 8 -22.90 -1.34 0.94
CA GLY A 8 -22.44 -0.10 0.28
C GLY A 8 -21.19 -0.34 -0.57
N GLU A 9 -21.10 0.32 -1.73
CA GLU A 9 -20.12 0.12 -2.82
C GLU A 9 -18.70 -0.32 -2.42
N PRO A 10 -18.09 -1.28 -3.14
CA PRO A 10 -16.70 -1.69 -2.91
C PRO A 10 -15.74 -0.51 -3.08
N ASP A 11 -14.77 -0.38 -2.18
CA ASP A 11 -13.75 0.65 -2.27
C ASP A 11 -12.82 0.33 -3.45
N LEU A 12 -12.89 1.15 -4.51
CA LEU A 12 -12.12 0.95 -5.72
C LEU A 12 -10.62 0.75 -5.44
N TYR A 13 -10.05 1.48 -4.47
CA TYR A 13 -8.62 1.46 -4.16
C TYR A 13 -8.24 0.38 -3.13
N ARG A 14 -9.19 -0.42 -2.64
CA ARG A 14 -8.91 -1.48 -1.65
C ARG A 14 -9.46 -2.83 -2.08
N ASP A 15 -10.68 -2.86 -2.58
CA ASP A 15 -11.42 -4.10 -2.80
C ASP A 15 -11.36 -4.57 -4.26
N THR A 16 -10.71 -3.80 -5.14
CA THR A 16 -10.60 -4.12 -6.57
C THR A 16 -9.15 -4.29 -7.02
N TRP A 17 -8.99 -4.78 -8.26
CA TRP A 17 -7.70 -4.99 -8.90
C TRP A 17 -6.85 -3.72 -9.03
N VAL A 18 -7.45 -2.52 -8.89
CA VAL A 18 -6.71 -1.26 -8.89
C VAL A 18 -5.70 -1.22 -7.72
N ARG A 19 -5.95 -1.94 -6.61
CA ARG A 19 -5.00 -2.14 -5.49
C ARG A 19 -3.60 -2.58 -5.95
N TYR A 20 -3.51 -3.40 -6.99
CA TYR A 20 -2.23 -3.89 -7.51
C TYR A 20 -1.36 -2.79 -8.13
N LEU A 21 -1.95 -1.66 -8.54
CA LEU A 21 -1.18 -0.50 -9.01
C LEU A 21 -0.33 0.10 -7.88
N GLY A 22 -0.80 0.00 -6.63
CA GLY A 22 -0.02 0.36 -5.45
C GLY A 22 1.22 -0.52 -5.25
N TYR A 23 1.21 -1.74 -5.80
CA TYR A 23 2.30 -2.71 -5.74
C TYR A 23 3.20 -2.71 -6.99
N ALA A 24 3.02 -1.73 -7.89
CA ALA A 24 3.76 -1.67 -9.14
C ALA A 24 5.27 -1.54 -8.88
N ASN A 25 5.68 -0.78 -7.86
CA ASN A 25 7.10 -0.62 -7.53
C ASN A 25 7.76 -1.91 -7.06
N GLU A 26 7.03 -2.78 -6.36
CA GLU A 26 7.51 -4.10 -5.93
C GLU A 26 7.77 -5.01 -7.12
N VAL A 27 6.91 -4.94 -8.15
CA VAL A 27 7.15 -5.63 -9.43
C VAL A 27 8.43 -5.09 -10.05
N GLY A 28 8.61 -3.77 -10.14
CA GLY A 28 9.83 -3.16 -10.64
C GLY A 28 11.09 -3.62 -9.89
N GLU A 29 11.03 -3.67 -8.56
CA GLU A 29 12.14 -4.14 -7.73
C GLU A 29 12.44 -5.64 -7.93
N ALA A 30 11.41 -6.49 -8.10
CA ALA A 30 11.62 -7.90 -8.44
C ALA A 30 12.33 -8.07 -9.79
N PHE A 31 12.05 -7.20 -10.75
CA PHE A 31 12.68 -7.20 -12.08
C PHE A 31 14.00 -6.42 -12.15
N ARG A 32 14.45 -5.74 -11.08
CA ARG A 32 15.63 -4.86 -11.08
C ARG A 32 16.90 -5.51 -11.66
N SER A 33 17.05 -6.82 -11.51
CA SER A 33 18.21 -7.56 -12.01
C SER A 33 18.17 -7.90 -13.51
N LEU A 34 17.01 -7.69 -14.15
CA LEU A 34 16.67 -8.03 -15.53
C LEU A 34 16.35 -6.81 -16.41
N VAL A 35 15.83 -5.72 -15.83
CA VAL A 35 15.40 -4.50 -16.57
C VAL A 35 16.29 -3.30 -16.24
N PRO A 36 16.37 -2.29 -17.13
CA PRO A 36 17.07 -1.04 -16.80
C PRO A 36 16.42 -0.34 -15.60
N VAL A 37 17.24 0.34 -14.81
CA VAL A 37 16.79 1.06 -13.59
C VAL A 37 15.68 2.07 -13.89
N ALA A 38 15.66 2.66 -15.09
CA ALA A 38 14.58 3.55 -15.54
C ALA A 38 13.19 2.89 -15.49
N ALA A 39 13.06 1.61 -15.84
CA ALA A 39 11.80 0.89 -15.75
C ALA A 39 11.35 0.71 -14.28
N VAL A 40 12.31 0.53 -13.37
CA VAL A 40 12.04 0.50 -11.92
C VAL A 40 11.54 1.86 -11.45
N TRP A 41 12.18 2.97 -11.85
CA TRP A 41 11.70 4.32 -11.53
C TRP A 41 10.29 4.59 -12.05
N LEU A 42 9.96 4.14 -13.26
CA LEU A 42 8.60 4.27 -13.80
C LEU A 42 7.58 3.52 -12.94
N SER A 43 7.93 2.34 -12.43
CA SER A 43 7.05 1.58 -11.54
C SER A 43 6.77 2.28 -10.21
N TYR A 44 7.75 3.00 -9.65
CA TYR A 44 7.54 3.92 -8.52
C TYR A 44 6.66 5.11 -8.90
N GLY A 45 6.76 5.61 -10.13
CA GLY A 45 5.85 6.64 -10.63
C GLY A 45 4.40 6.17 -10.66
N VAL A 46 4.14 4.95 -11.13
CA VAL A 46 2.79 4.36 -11.17
C VAL A 46 2.20 4.23 -9.77
N SER A 47 2.95 3.64 -8.82
CA SER A 47 2.44 3.48 -7.45
C SER A 47 2.28 4.83 -6.74
N SER A 48 3.18 5.78 -6.96
CA SER A 48 3.04 7.14 -6.40
C SER A 48 1.78 7.84 -6.91
N CYS A 49 1.52 7.78 -8.23
CA CYS A 49 0.29 8.33 -8.81
C CYS A 49 -0.97 7.67 -8.24
N TYR A 50 -0.92 6.35 -8.03
CA TYR A 50 -2.01 5.60 -7.41
C TYR A 50 -2.31 6.09 -5.98
N VAL A 51 -1.28 6.20 -5.14
CA VAL A 51 -1.42 6.66 -3.74
C VAL A 51 -1.96 8.08 -3.68
N LEU A 52 -1.48 8.97 -4.57
CA LEU A 52 -1.98 10.34 -4.67
C LEU A 52 -3.44 10.39 -5.12
N ALA A 53 -3.83 9.55 -6.09
CA ALA A 53 -5.20 9.48 -6.57
C ALA A 53 -6.17 9.04 -5.46
N ASP A 54 -5.81 8.02 -4.67
CA ASP A 54 -6.62 7.57 -3.53
C ASP A 54 -6.75 8.66 -2.46
N ALA A 55 -5.65 9.32 -2.11
CA ALA A 55 -5.68 10.42 -1.14
C ALA A 55 -6.57 11.60 -1.60
N VAL A 56 -6.52 11.96 -2.89
CA VAL A 56 -7.38 13.00 -3.46
C VAL A 56 -8.85 12.57 -3.48
N ASP A 57 -9.14 11.32 -3.86
CA ASP A 57 -10.52 10.78 -3.86
C ASP A 57 -11.12 10.80 -2.45
N LYS A 58 -10.39 10.29 -1.44
CA LYS A 58 -10.83 10.30 -0.04
C LYS A 58 -10.98 11.71 0.52
N GLY A 59 -10.05 12.62 0.19
CA GLY A 59 -10.14 14.03 0.56
C GLY A 59 -11.38 14.72 -0.02
N ARG A 60 -11.70 14.46 -1.30
CA ARG A 60 -12.90 15.00 -1.96
C ARG A 60 -14.19 14.42 -1.36
N LYS A 61 -14.23 13.12 -1.10
CA LYS A 61 -15.37 12.47 -0.43
C LYS A 61 -15.59 13.05 0.97
N ALA A 62 -14.53 13.26 1.75
CA ALA A 62 -14.61 13.89 3.06
C ALA A 62 -15.11 15.35 3.01
N ALA A 63 -14.82 16.08 1.93
CA ALA A 63 -15.31 17.45 1.73
C ALA A 63 -16.82 17.52 1.38
N GLN A 64 -17.38 16.44 0.81
CA GLN A 64 -18.79 16.37 0.42
C GLN A 64 -19.71 15.88 1.54
N VAL A 65 -19.16 15.38 2.66
CA VAL A 65 -19.95 14.94 3.82
C VAL A 65 -20.71 16.14 4.41
N PRO A 66 -22.06 16.11 4.46
CA PRO A 66 -22.86 17.18 5.04
C PRO A 66 -22.50 17.41 6.50
N GLY A 67 -22.25 18.66 6.89
CA GLY A 67 -21.93 19.02 8.28
C GLY A 67 -21.42 20.46 8.40
N PRO A 68 -21.09 20.91 9.63
CA PRO A 68 -20.63 22.28 9.87
C PRO A 68 -19.40 22.62 9.03
N GLU A 69 -19.41 23.77 8.35
CA GLU A 69 -18.31 24.22 7.49
C GLU A 69 -17.00 24.43 8.27
N ALA A 70 -17.11 24.86 9.54
CA ALA A 70 -15.98 25.06 10.44
C ALA A 70 -15.08 23.83 10.62
N GLY A 71 -15.63 22.61 10.42
CA GLY A 71 -14.88 21.35 10.52
C GLY A 71 -14.43 20.75 9.18
N ARG A 72 -14.85 21.30 8.03
CA ARG A 72 -14.65 20.67 6.71
C ARG A 72 -13.17 20.52 6.34
N HIS A 73 -12.38 21.57 6.51
CA HIS A 73 -10.94 21.54 6.22
C HIS A 73 -10.19 20.55 7.11
N SER A 74 -10.57 20.47 8.40
CA SER A 74 -9.97 19.52 9.34
C SER A 74 -10.29 18.07 8.94
N ARG A 75 -11.56 17.75 8.66
CA ARG A 75 -11.97 16.40 8.19
C ARG A 75 -11.27 15.99 6.90
N MET A 76 -11.19 16.90 5.93
CA MET A 76 -10.47 16.66 4.66
C MET A 76 -8.99 16.39 4.92
N THR A 77 -8.35 17.22 5.75
CA THR A 77 -6.92 17.07 6.07
C THR A 77 -6.65 15.75 6.77
N VAL A 78 -7.47 15.38 7.76
CA VAL A 78 -7.36 14.10 8.47
C VAL A 78 -7.54 12.94 7.50
N ALA A 79 -8.55 12.97 6.62
CA ALA A 79 -8.78 11.89 5.65
C ALA A 79 -7.63 11.73 4.65
N VAL A 80 -7.08 12.84 4.15
CA VAL A 80 -5.90 12.82 3.25
C VAL A 80 -4.69 12.26 3.98
N VAL A 81 -4.40 12.72 5.20
CA VAL A 81 -3.26 12.25 5.98
C VAL A 81 -3.40 10.78 6.36
N ASP A 82 -4.55 10.33 6.86
CA ASP A 82 -4.81 8.91 7.16
C ASP A 82 -4.56 8.05 5.91
N THR A 83 -5.10 8.47 4.77
CA THR A 83 -4.96 7.73 3.50
C THR A 83 -3.52 7.69 3.02
N LEU A 84 -2.80 8.82 3.04
CA LEU A 84 -1.39 8.87 2.62
C LEU A 84 -0.50 8.00 3.51
N VAL A 85 -0.67 8.07 4.83
CA VAL A 85 0.12 7.27 5.76
C VAL A 85 -0.21 5.79 5.56
N TRP A 86 -1.50 5.45 5.44
CA TRP A 86 -1.93 4.08 5.21
C TRP A 86 -1.35 3.52 3.91
N GLN A 87 -1.50 4.23 2.79
CA GLN A 87 -1.01 3.79 1.49
C GLN A 87 0.51 3.75 1.43
N ALA A 88 1.22 4.70 2.04
CA ALA A 88 2.68 4.68 2.11
C ALA A 88 3.18 3.42 2.84
N LEU A 89 2.52 3.02 3.93
CA LEU A 89 2.88 1.82 4.68
C LEU A 89 2.46 0.54 3.96
N ALA A 90 1.20 0.47 3.54
CA ALA A 90 0.57 -0.74 3.01
C ALA A 90 0.98 -1.07 1.56
N SER A 91 1.36 -0.06 0.77
CA SER A 91 1.65 -0.24 -0.65
C SER A 91 3.12 -0.03 -1.00
N VAL A 92 3.89 0.76 -0.23
CA VAL A 92 5.28 1.11 -0.61
C VAL A 92 6.32 0.60 0.40
N ALA A 93 6.18 0.95 1.67
CA ALA A 93 7.24 0.74 2.65
C ALA A 93 7.37 -0.74 3.09
N ILE A 94 6.27 -1.35 3.54
CA ILE A 94 6.29 -2.73 4.07
C ILE A 94 6.45 -3.75 2.93
N PRO A 95 5.69 -3.67 1.83
CA PRO A 95 5.88 -4.57 0.70
C PRO A 95 7.26 -4.40 0.05
N GLY A 96 7.67 -3.15 -0.23
CA GLY A 96 8.96 -2.85 -0.85
C GLY A 96 10.15 -3.38 -0.04
N PHE A 97 10.13 -3.20 1.28
CA PHE A 97 11.16 -3.79 2.16
C PHE A 97 11.14 -5.32 2.09
N THR A 98 9.96 -5.93 2.18
CA THR A 98 9.79 -7.39 2.19
C THR A 98 10.28 -8.02 0.89
N ILE A 99 9.84 -7.53 -0.27
CA ILE A 99 10.24 -8.05 -1.57
C ILE A 99 11.73 -7.84 -1.82
N ASN A 100 12.29 -6.68 -1.46
CA ASN A 100 13.72 -6.45 -1.60
C ASN A 100 14.55 -7.42 -0.73
N ARG A 101 14.11 -7.71 0.50
CA ARG A 101 14.76 -8.72 1.37
C ARG A 101 14.61 -10.14 0.83
N VAL A 102 13.43 -10.53 0.36
CA VAL A 102 13.19 -11.85 -0.27
C VAL A 102 14.08 -12.03 -1.49
N CYS A 103 14.14 -11.04 -2.37
CA CYS A 103 14.99 -11.08 -3.56
C CYS A 103 16.48 -11.16 -3.20
N ALA A 104 16.95 -10.31 -2.28
CA ALA A 104 18.34 -10.32 -1.84
C ALA A 104 18.73 -11.64 -1.16
N ALA A 105 17.90 -12.15 -0.26
CA ALA A 105 18.12 -13.41 0.43
C ALA A 105 18.12 -14.60 -0.54
N SER A 106 17.17 -14.63 -1.48
CA SER A 106 17.08 -15.68 -2.50
C SER A 106 18.33 -15.69 -3.38
N LEU A 107 18.77 -14.53 -3.86
CA LEU A 107 19.98 -14.44 -4.69
C LEU A 107 21.23 -14.83 -3.90
N TYR A 108 21.33 -14.43 -2.64
CA TYR A 108 22.44 -14.81 -1.75
C TYR A 108 22.49 -16.32 -1.52
N VAL A 109 21.38 -16.94 -1.13
CA VAL A 109 21.27 -18.39 -0.87
C VAL A 109 21.53 -19.20 -2.13
N LEU A 110 20.94 -18.82 -3.28
CA LEU A 110 21.23 -19.47 -4.55
C LEU A 110 22.71 -19.31 -4.94
N GLY A 111 23.31 -18.18 -4.56
CA GLY A 111 24.70 -17.86 -4.81
C GLY A 111 25.69 -18.73 -4.05
N THR A 112 25.37 -19.05 -2.80
CA THR A 112 26.23 -19.82 -1.88
C THR A 112 25.97 -21.32 -1.96
N THR A 113 24.72 -21.73 -2.19
CA THR A 113 24.31 -23.14 -2.10
C THR A 113 24.36 -23.85 -3.46
N THR A 114 24.25 -23.10 -4.57
CA THR A 114 24.02 -23.69 -5.90
C THR A 114 25.09 -23.26 -6.91
N ARG A 115 25.48 -24.14 -7.83
CA ARG A 115 26.40 -23.82 -8.95
C ARG A 115 25.69 -23.31 -10.21
N TRP A 116 24.45 -22.84 -10.09
CA TRP A 116 23.67 -22.39 -11.25
C TRP A 116 24.28 -21.14 -11.90
N PRO A 117 24.12 -20.98 -13.22
CA PRO A 117 24.55 -19.77 -13.92
C PRO A 117 23.77 -18.53 -13.44
N LEU A 118 24.40 -17.36 -13.53
CA LEU A 118 23.87 -16.11 -12.99
C LEU A 118 22.49 -15.75 -13.56
N ALA A 119 22.24 -16.07 -14.83
CA ALA A 119 20.95 -15.85 -15.47
C ALA A 119 19.81 -16.61 -14.77
N THR A 120 19.99 -17.91 -14.50
CA THR A 120 18.99 -18.72 -13.80
C THR A 120 18.73 -18.19 -12.40
N ARG A 121 19.78 -17.81 -11.66
CA ARG A 121 19.61 -17.25 -10.30
C ARG A 121 18.77 -15.97 -10.30
N LYS A 122 19.00 -15.07 -11.28
CA LYS A 122 18.22 -13.83 -11.44
C LYS A 122 16.75 -14.11 -11.75
N TRP A 123 16.48 -14.98 -12.73
CA TRP A 123 15.11 -15.36 -13.09
C TRP A 123 14.37 -16.05 -11.96
N THR A 124 15.02 -16.97 -11.24
CA THR A 124 14.42 -17.64 -10.06
C THR A 124 14.12 -16.63 -8.96
N THR A 125 15.03 -15.69 -8.70
CA THR A 125 14.84 -14.65 -7.69
C THR A 125 13.67 -13.73 -8.05
N THR A 126 13.58 -13.30 -9.31
CA THR A 126 12.44 -12.49 -9.79
C THR A 126 11.13 -13.27 -9.68
N ALA A 127 11.09 -14.54 -10.07
CA ALA A 127 9.90 -15.37 -9.94
C ALA A 127 9.44 -15.50 -8.48
N LEU A 128 10.38 -15.72 -7.55
CA LEU A 128 10.08 -15.77 -6.11
C LEU A 128 9.53 -14.43 -5.59
N GLY A 129 10.12 -13.31 -6.00
CA GLY A 129 9.62 -11.97 -5.66
C GLY A 129 8.18 -11.75 -6.13
N LEU A 130 7.86 -12.12 -7.37
CA LEU A 130 6.50 -11.97 -7.92
C LEU A 130 5.48 -12.88 -7.24
N LEU A 131 5.85 -14.12 -6.93
CA LEU A 131 4.99 -15.06 -6.22
C LEU A 131 4.70 -14.64 -4.77
N ALA A 132 5.59 -13.86 -4.16
CA ALA A 132 5.38 -13.33 -2.81
C ALA A 132 4.30 -12.23 -2.77
N ILE A 133 4.13 -11.43 -3.83
CA ILE A 133 3.18 -10.31 -3.88
C ILE A 133 1.74 -10.70 -3.48
N PRO A 134 1.08 -11.71 -4.09
CA PRO A 134 -0.29 -12.08 -3.73
C PRO A 134 -0.41 -12.61 -2.30
N VAL A 135 0.66 -13.17 -1.74
CA VAL A 135 0.67 -13.74 -0.38
C VAL A 135 0.79 -12.65 0.68
N ILE A 136 1.53 -11.57 0.40
CA ILE A 136 1.82 -10.51 1.38
C ILE A 136 0.74 -9.43 1.48
N ILE A 137 -0.09 -9.23 0.45
CA ILE A 137 -1.10 -8.15 0.40
C ILE A 137 -2.02 -8.16 1.63
N HIS A 138 -2.81 -9.21 1.81
CA HIS A 138 -3.85 -9.22 2.86
C HIS A 138 -3.29 -9.17 4.29
N PRO A 139 -2.17 -9.85 4.61
CA PRO A 139 -1.52 -9.71 5.92
C PRO A 139 -0.99 -8.30 6.19
N ILE A 140 -0.39 -7.65 5.18
CA ILE A 140 0.16 -6.29 5.34
C ILE A 140 -0.98 -5.31 5.60
N ASP A 141 -2.06 -5.38 4.82
CA ASP A 141 -3.22 -4.49 4.95
C ASP A 141 -3.78 -4.49 6.36
N ARG A 142 -4.02 -5.70 6.90
CA ARG A 142 -4.51 -5.87 8.27
C ARG A 142 -3.51 -5.36 9.32
N SER A 143 -2.22 -5.52 9.07
CA SER A 143 -1.18 -5.06 9.98
C SER A 143 -1.09 -3.53 10.01
N VAL A 144 -1.23 -2.88 8.84
CA VAL A 144 -1.22 -1.42 8.73
C VAL A 144 -2.49 -0.83 9.34
N ASP A 145 -3.65 -1.43 9.08
CA ASP A 145 -4.90 -1.03 9.73
C ASP A 145 -4.76 -1.08 11.26
N PHE A 146 -4.26 -2.21 11.79
CA PHE A 146 -4.04 -2.35 13.22
C PHE A 146 -3.06 -1.32 13.78
N LEU A 147 -1.97 -1.05 13.05
CA LEU A 147 -0.96 -0.08 13.47
C LEU A 147 -1.52 1.34 13.51
N LEU A 148 -2.29 1.75 12.50
CA LEU A 148 -2.90 3.09 12.47
C LEU A 148 -4.02 3.23 13.49
N ASP A 149 -4.83 2.20 13.70
CA ASP A 149 -5.84 2.14 14.77
C ASP A 149 -5.20 2.24 16.17
N ALA A 150 -4.02 1.63 16.35
CA ALA A 150 -3.29 1.68 17.61
C ALA A 150 -2.53 3.01 17.84
N SER A 151 -2.24 3.77 16.79
CA SER A 151 -1.38 4.97 16.84
C SER A 151 -2.10 6.23 16.38
N LEU A 152 -2.08 6.51 15.06
CA LEU A 152 -2.50 7.77 14.46
C LEU A 152 -3.97 8.10 14.74
N ARG A 153 -4.85 7.08 14.66
CA ARG A 153 -6.29 7.26 14.84
C ARG A 153 -6.70 7.52 16.29
N ARG A 154 -5.83 7.22 17.27
CA ARG A 154 -6.04 7.60 18.67
C ARG A 154 -5.81 9.09 18.92
N LEU A 155 -5.05 9.75 18.05
CA LEU A 155 -4.73 11.17 18.16
C LEU A 155 -5.75 12.06 17.42
N TYR A 156 -6.63 11.46 16.62
CA TYR A 156 -7.70 12.21 15.98
C TYR A 156 -8.68 12.69 17.05
N PRO A 157 -8.97 14.01 17.11
CA PRO A 157 -9.95 14.53 18.04
C PRO A 157 -11.27 13.83 17.77
N SER A 158 -11.81 13.15 18.79
CA SER A 158 -13.14 12.56 18.77
C SER A 158 -14.11 13.59 18.20
N GLN A 159 -14.53 13.42 16.93
CA GLN A 159 -15.77 14.06 16.49
C GLN A 159 -16.83 13.40 17.35
N GLU A 160 -17.43 14.18 18.26
CA GLU A 160 -18.46 13.73 19.18
C GLU A 160 -19.43 12.80 18.43
N LYS A 161 -19.63 11.59 18.97
CA LYS A 161 -20.82 10.81 18.62
C LYS A 161 -22.01 11.75 18.77
N PRO A 162 -22.85 11.98 17.74
CA PRO A 162 -24.13 12.61 18.00
C PRO A 162 -24.82 11.72 19.04
N SER A 163 -25.05 12.30 20.21
CA SER A 163 -25.81 11.69 21.29
C SER A 163 -27.14 11.22 20.71
N SER A 164 -27.34 9.90 20.66
CA SER A 164 -28.66 9.33 20.45
C SER A 164 -29.51 9.67 21.68
N SER A 165 -30.38 10.67 21.54
CA SER A 165 -31.58 10.82 22.37
C SER A 165 -32.74 10.11 21.70
#